data_AF-A0A843VF96-F1
#
_entry.id   AF-A0A843VF96-F1
#
_cell.length_a   1.000
_cell.length_b   1.000
_cell.length_c   1.000
_cell.angle_alpha   90.00
_cell.angle_beta   90.00
_cell.angle_gamma   90.00
#
_symmetry.space_group_name_H-M   'P 1'
#
loop_
_entity.id
_entity.type
_entity.pdbx_description
1 polymer ?
#
loop_
_entity_poly.entity_id
_entity_poly.type
_entity_poly.pdbx_seq_one_letter_code
_entity_poly.pdbx_strand_id
1 'polypeptide(L)'
;MGSYCNSQHTLLFSLFLLLLPPPFANAVLSTSEEQGLPRPSAIAQSPSTSPTTYFQVTRPIPIPRTKPCSILLLQHDFASTYDKPPVTAAYSPPSHCRRRARRAPLAKVVLVWKAACRGRQFDRIFGVWLGGVELLRSCTAEPRATGTVWTVEKDVTRYASLFSRNRTLAVYLGNIVDRTYTGIYHVNITLRFYYGGRRSTPPSPHPGYGGSPADLILPISRDLPPNDGQWFVIENSTVGYLHTIPDQDWQSKELAIPRNAYRAILEVFVSFHSDDESWYSNPNDGYISANNLTDTPGNGPFREVIVGIDSDPVGAVWPFTVIYTGGVNPLLWRPITGIGSFDLPSYDIEITPFLGKLLDGKPHKFGFAVRFALSFWLVDANLHLWLDGKSSQTHGSLVDYQAPDLYFGTGSWFQGLDGTFAERYTRQISSTGWVMSSQGNVTTHAYQVFDYKNFMEIKGNGSIQVVQQLIDATSGVSAKGPGSTYSEQVIRHFPLYLYTRTADRIDESYTSTANVSFGFYEKRSTSDGSGSSVSSLANSQKGEGEMVVKGNLVVRGVGSTKQVYRYESTSEGCYLRNVSSSNYTILFDEWGKICGEGSGFALGESFRKWVSDLVGRIPLVSHLHSSKNRE
;
A
#
# COMPACT_ATOMS: atom_id res chain seq x y z
N MET A 1 2.58 -42.68 -21.64
CA MET A 1 2.69 -44.04 -21.08
C MET A 1 3.99 -44.04 -20.29
N GLY A 2 4.10 -44.12 -18.98
CA GLY A 2 3.25 -44.62 -17.91
C GLY A 2 4.24 -45.20 -16.87
N SER A 3 3.92 -45.03 -15.58
CA SER A 3 4.62 -45.56 -14.37
C SER A 3 5.60 -44.59 -13.70
N TYR A 4 5.19 -43.85 -12.68
CA TYR A 4 4.98 -44.23 -11.26
C TYR A 4 6.27 -44.61 -10.53
N CYS A 5 6.75 -43.70 -9.66
CA CYS A 5 7.52 -44.05 -8.47
C CYS A 5 6.89 -43.33 -7.28
N ASN A 6 6.35 -44.12 -6.35
CA ASN A 6 5.81 -43.74 -5.06
C ASN A 6 6.92 -43.23 -4.14
N SER A 7 6.66 -42.16 -3.40
CA SER A 7 7.21 -41.99 -2.05
C SER A 7 6.20 -41.22 -1.21
N GLN A 8 5.52 -41.95 -0.33
CA GLN A 8 4.79 -41.41 0.80
C GLN A 8 5.80 -40.85 1.80
N HIS A 9 5.66 -39.61 2.25
CA HIS A 9 5.99 -39.19 3.62
C HIS A 9 5.25 -37.90 4.00
N THR A 10 4.24 -38.09 4.85
CA THR A 10 3.89 -37.31 6.05
C THR A 10 3.81 -35.78 6.00
N LEU A 11 2.57 -35.30 6.13
CA LEU A 11 2.19 -33.99 6.66
C LEU A 11 3.00 -33.63 7.92
N LEU A 12 3.60 -32.44 7.95
CA LEU A 12 3.99 -31.75 9.18
C LEU A 12 3.64 -30.27 9.03
N PHE A 13 2.57 -29.91 9.75
CA PHE A 13 2.09 -28.57 10.00
C PHE A 13 3.14 -27.76 10.78
N SER A 14 3.37 -26.53 10.33
CA SER A 14 4.10 -25.50 11.07
C SER A 14 3.32 -25.12 12.33
N LEU A 15 3.80 -25.57 13.49
CA LEU A 15 3.33 -25.18 14.80
C LEU A 15 4.44 -24.34 15.46
N PHE A 16 4.24 -23.02 15.51
CA PHE A 16 5.08 -22.10 16.29
C PHE A 16 4.83 -22.33 17.79
N LEU A 17 5.87 -22.69 18.56
CA LEU A 17 5.88 -22.60 20.03
C LEU A 17 7.32 -22.72 20.60
N LEU A 18 7.76 -21.62 21.24
CA LEU A 18 8.37 -21.46 22.59
C LEU A 18 9.33 -22.54 23.13
N LEU A 19 10.44 -22.11 23.77
CA LEU A 19 11.05 -22.72 25.00
C LEU A 19 12.23 -21.89 25.63
N LEU A 20 11.93 -21.18 26.73
CA LEU A 20 12.55 -20.96 28.09
C LEU A 20 14.09 -21.15 28.45
N PRO A 21 14.58 -20.59 29.61
CA PRO A 21 15.88 -19.89 29.89
C PRO A 21 16.90 -20.67 30.79
N PRO A 22 18.08 -20.14 31.26
CA PRO A 22 18.26 -19.39 32.58
C PRO A 22 19.60 -18.54 32.71
N PRO A 23 20.21 -18.17 33.88
CA PRO A 23 19.76 -17.45 35.12
C PRO A 23 20.69 -16.27 35.63
N PHE A 24 20.22 -15.54 36.68
CA PHE A 24 20.92 -14.64 37.66
C PHE A 24 21.31 -13.21 37.19
N ALA A 25 21.30 -12.12 37.99
CA ALA A 25 21.14 -11.86 39.43
C ALA A 25 20.56 -10.44 39.70
N ASN A 26 20.01 -10.26 40.91
CA ASN A 26 19.41 -9.03 41.43
C ASN A 26 20.38 -7.84 41.56
N ALA A 27 19.90 -6.63 41.27
CA ALA A 27 20.24 -5.44 42.05
C ALA A 27 19.14 -4.37 41.92
N VAL A 28 18.55 -4.04 43.07
CA VAL A 28 17.67 -2.90 43.32
C VAL A 28 18.51 -1.62 43.33
N LEU A 29 18.07 -0.56 42.66
CA LEU A 29 18.25 0.80 43.18
C LEU A 29 17.28 1.81 42.54
N SER A 30 17.13 2.92 43.24
CA SER A 30 15.98 3.78 43.41
C SER A 30 15.72 4.83 42.32
N THR A 31 14.44 5.20 42.30
CA THR A 31 13.72 6.29 41.62
C THR A 31 14.39 7.66 41.59
N SER A 32 14.21 8.38 40.47
CA SER A 32 14.09 9.85 40.44
C SER A 32 12.96 10.26 39.49
N GLU A 33 12.04 11.08 40.00
CA GLU A 33 10.83 11.59 39.36
C GLU A 33 11.14 12.48 38.15
N GLU A 34 10.51 12.20 37.00
CA GLU A 34 10.25 13.20 35.96
C GLU A 34 8.74 13.38 35.77
N GLN A 35 8.33 14.65 35.74
CA GLN A 35 6.96 15.13 35.79
C GLN A 35 6.15 14.70 34.56
N GLY A 36 5.23 13.75 34.76
CA GLY A 36 4.27 13.30 33.76
C GLY A 36 2.99 14.17 33.71
N LEU A 37 2.53 14.45 32.50
CA LEU A 37 1.20 14.99 32.18
C LEU A 37 0.07 14.10 32.77
N PRO A 38 -1.12 14.67 33.03
CA PRO A 38 -2.13 14.03 33.87
C PRO A 38 -2.70 12.74 33.27
N ARG A 39 -2.69 11.69 34.09
CA ARG A 39 -3.28 10.36 33.86
C ARG A 39 -4.79 10.48 33.60
N PRO A 40 -5.34 9.94 32.49
CA PRO A 40 -6.79 9.89 32.32
C PRO A 40 -7.40 8.87 33.28
N SER A 41 -8.28 9.34 34.16
CA SER A 41 -9.12 8.47 34.99
C SER A 41 -10.02 7.61 34.10
N ALA A 42 -9.98 6.29 34.31
CA ALA A 42 -10.85 5.34 33.64
C ALA A 42 -12.31 5.60 34.05
N ILE A 43 -13.08 6.25 33.17
CA ILE A 43 -14.53 6.25 33.26
C ILE A 43 -14.97 4.85 32.87
N ALA A 44 -15.44 4.07 33.84
CA ALA A 44 -16.07 2.78 33.62
C ALA A 44 -17.38 3.00 32.84
N GLN A 45 -17.32 2.92 31.51
CA GLN A 45 -18.51 2.85 30.68
C GLN A 45 -19.09 1.43 30.77
N SER A 46 -20.41 1.34 30.87
CA SER A 46 -21.16 0.09 30.72
C SER A 46 -20.82 -0.59 29.39
N PRO A 47 -20.78 -1.94 29.32
CA PRO A 47 -20.44 -2.63 28.08
C PRO A 47 -21.50 -2.35 27.02
N SER A 48 -21.15 -1.50 26.05
CA SER A 48 -21.88 -1.32 24.80
C SER A 48 -22.07 -2.68 24.14
N THR A 49 -23.32 -3.09 23.92
CA THR A 49 -23.70 -4.30 23.17
C THR A 49 -23.67 -4.09 21.65
N SER A 50 -23.45 -2.86 21.19
CA SER A 50 -23.46 -2.53 19.77
C SER A 50 -22.10 -2.83 19.10
N PRO A 51 -22.09 -3.27 17.83
CA PRO A 51 -20.87 -3.41 17.05
C PRO A 51 -20.10 -2.10 16.96
N THR A 52 -18.77 -2.18 16.94
CA THR A 52 -17.90 -1.02 16.74
C THR A 52 -17.77 -0.71 15.25
N THR A 53 -18.03 0.54 14.84
CA THR A 53 -17.85 0.97 13.45
C THR A 53 -16.41 1.41 13.22
N TYR A 54 -15.67 0.67 12.40
CA TYR A 54 -14.32 1.03 11.99
C TYR A 54 -14.36 1.87 10.71
N PHE A 55 -13.40 2.78 10.57
CA PHE A 55 -13.27 3.59 9.36
C PHE A 55 -11.82 4.02 9.11
N GLN A 56 -11.51 4.23 7.84
CA GLN A 56 -10.31 4.91 7.38
C GLN A 56 -10.64 6.39 7.11
N VAL A 57 -9.78 7.32 7.53
CA VAL A 57 -9.98 8.74 7.28
C VAL A 57 -9.56 9.07 5.84
N THR A 58 -10.54 9.43 5.03
CA THR A 58 -10.37 9.93 3.66
C THR A 58 -11.34 11.07 3.39
N ARG A 59 -11.14 11.81 2.30
CA ARG A 59 -12.17 12.74 1.82
C ARG A 59 -13.34 11.98 1.17
N PRO A 60 -14.58 12.49 1.27
CA PRO A 60 -15.69 11.93 0.53
C PRO A 60 -15.43 11.91 -0.98
N ILE A 61 -15.82 10.83 -1.65
CA ILE A 61 -15.72 10.73 -3.12
C ILE A 61 -16.66 11.78 -3.75
N PRO A 62 -16.16 12.67 -4.64
CA PRO A 62 -17.01 13.59 -5.38
C PRO A 62 -17.95 12.81 -6.31
N ILE A 63 -19.23 12.73 -5.93
CA ILE A 63 -20.28 12.07 -6.73
C ILE A 63 -21.21 13.11 -7.37
N PRO A 64 -21.68 12.87 -8.61
CA PRO A 64 -22.74 13.67 -9.19
C PRO A 64 -24.00 13.68 -8.31
N ARG A 65 -24.76 14.78 -8.33
CA ARG A 65 -26.08 14.88 -7.66
C ARG A 65 -27.17 14.10 -8.40
N THR A 66 -26.89 12.86 -8.76
CA THR A 66 -27.83 11.95 -9.43
C THR A 66 -27.97 10.68 -8.61
N LYS A 67 -29.16 10.04 -8.66
CA LYS A 67 -29.36 8.75 -7.97
C LYS A 67 -28.49 7.68 -8.66
N PRO A 68 -27.66 6.95 -7.91
CA PRO A 68 -26.85 5.89 -8.50
C PRO A 68 -27.75 4.79 -9.07
N CYS A 69 -27.29 4.19 -10.16
CA CYS A 69 -27.68 2.85 -10.56
C CYS A 69 -26.82 1.86 -9.77
N SER A 70 -27.41 0.96 -8.99
CA SER A 70 -26.63 0.06 -8.12
C SER A 70 -26.83 -1.41 -8.50
N ILE A 71 -25.78 -2.21 -8.37
CA ILE A 71 -25.81 -3.66 -8.55
C ILE A 71 -25.06 -4.33 -7.40
N LEU A 72 -25.69 -5.28 -6.72
CA LEU A 72 -25.04 -6.18 -5.79
C LEU A 72 -24.25 -7.21 -6.60
N LEU A 73 -22.94 -7.24 -6.41
CA LEU A 73 -22.04 -8.17 -7.09
C LEU A 73 -21.89 -9.50 -6.35
N LEU A 74 -21.79 -9.42 -5.02
CA LEU A 74 -21.59 -10.57 -4.15
C LEU A 74 -22.18 -10.29 -2.77
N GLN A 75 -22.83 -11.30 -2.21
CA GLN A 75 -23.14 -11.42 -0.80
C GLN A 75 -22.61 -12.77 -0.35
N HIS A 76 -21.68 -12.80 0.59
CA HIS A 76 -20.99 -14.04 0.98
C HIS A 76 -20.47 -14.00 2.42
N ASP A 77 -20.40 -15.17 3.03
CA ASP A 77 -19.84 -15.39 4.36
C ASP A 77 -18.48 -16.09 4.24
N PHE A 78 -17.40 -15.37 4.54
CA PHE A 78 -16.05 -15.92 4.52
C PHE A 78 -15.71 -16.53 5.89
N ALA A 79 -15.84 -17.86 5.98
CA ALA A 79 -15.50 -18.67 7.15
C ALA A 79 -14.16 -19.40 6.94
N SER A 80 -14.16 -20.70 6.66
CA SER A 80 -12.92 -21.46 6.37
C SER A 80 -12.55 -21.36 4.89
N THR A 81 -12.05 -20.19 4.46
CA THR A 81 -11.70 -19.85 3.07
C THR A 81 -10.19 -19.75 2.81
N TYR A 82 -9.36 -19.89 3.84
CA TYR A 82 -7.91 -19.98 3.71
C TYR A 82 -7.51 -21.17 2.83
N ASP A 83 -6.49 -20.98 1.99
CA ASP A 83 -5.99 -21.95 0.99
C ASP A 83 -7.06 -22.50 0.02
N LYS A 84 -8.15 -21.73 -0.18
CA LYS A 84 -9.22 -22.07 -1.13
C LYS A 84 -9.28 -21.05 -2.26
N PRO A 85 -9.82 -21.45 -3.43
CA PRO A 85 -10.00 -20.51 -4.52
C PRO A 85 -10.88 -19.31 -4.20
N PRO A 86 -10.70 -18.18 -4.92
CA PRO A 86 -11.56 -17.01 -4.79
C PRO A 86 -13.02 -17.38 -5.01
N VAL A 87 -13.90 -16.75 -4.25
CA VAL A 87 -15.34 -16.82 -4.47
C VAL A 87 -15.66 -16.05 -5.75
N THR A 88 -16.29 -16.72 -6.72
CA THR A 88 -16.61 -16.13 -8.02
C THR A 88 -18.09 -15.80 -8.17
N ALA A 89 -18.39 -14.70 -8.87
CA ALA A 89 -19.75 -14.36 -9.29
C ALA A 89 -19.76 -13.81 -10.72
N ALA A 90 -20.85 -14.02 -11.45
CA ALA A 90 -20.99 -13.45 -12.79
C ALA A 90 -21.34 -11.95 -12.71
N TYR A 91 -20.60 -11.13 -13.43
CA TYR A 91 -20.93 -9.72 -13.66
C TYR A 91 -21.53 -9.53 -15.05
N SER A 92 -22.62 -8.78 -15.12
CA SER A 92 -23.15 -8.25 -16.37
C SER A 92 -23.51 -6.77 -16.21
N PRO A 93 -23.35 -5.94 -17.26
CA PRO A 93 -23.74 -4.53 -17.19
C PRO A 93 -25.22 -4.39 -16.82
N PRO A 94 -25.58 -3.53 -15.83
CA PRO A 94 -26.92 -3.49 -15.25
C PRO A 94 -27.97 -3.11 -16.30
N SER A 95 -28.78 -4.09 -16.72
CA SER A 95 -29.79 -3.95 -17.78
C SER A 95 -30.83 -2.88 -17.45
N HIS A 96 -31.24 -2.80 -16.18
CA HIS A 96 -32.17 -1.81 -15.65
C HIS A 96 -31.66 -0.35 -15.76
N CYS A 97 -30.36 -0.17 -16.03
CA CYS A 97 -29.72 1.15 -16.18
C CYS A 97 -29.42 1.54 -17.62
N ARG A 98 -29.69 0.66 -18.60
CA ARG A 98 -29.42 0.91 -20.03
C ARG A 98 -30.02 2.22 -20.53
N ARG A 99 -31.24 2.57 -20.09
CA ARG A 99 -31.89 3.84 -20.47
C ARG A 99 -31.11 5.07 -19.97
N ARG A 100 -30.51 5.01 -18.77
CA ARG A 100 -29.70 6.10 -18.22
C ARG A 100 -28.36 6.19 -18.94
N ALA A 101 -27.71 5.05 -19.16
CA ALA A 101 -26.44 4.96 -19.90
C ALA A 101 -26.54 5.49 -21.34
N ARG A 102 -27.71 5.36 -22.00
CA ARG A 102 -27.94 5.94 -23.33
C ARG A 102 -28.18 7.45 -23.32
N ARG A 103 -28.66 8.02 -22.21
CA ARG A 103 -29.02 9.44 -22.11
C ARG A 103 -27.87 10.32 -21.63
N ALA A 104 -26.91 9.72 -20.93
CA ALA A 104 -25.85 10.43 -20.23
C ALA A 104 -24.57 9.59 -20.18
N PRO A 105 -23.39 10.21 -20.32
CA PRO A 105 -22.13 9.52 -20.13
C PRO A 105 -21.97 9.06 -18.66
N LEU A 106 -21.22 7.97 -18.50
CA LEU A 106 -20.80 7.50 -17.19
C LEU A 106 -19.83 8.51 -16.58
N ALA A 107 -20.16 9.05 -15.41
CA ALA A 107 -19.38 10.10 -14.76
C ALA A 107 -18.58 9.59 -13.56
N LYS A 108 -19.10 8.60 -12.84
CA LYS A 108 -18.46 8.03 -11.65
C LYS A 108 -18.91 6.59 -11.45
N VAL A 109 -18.00 5.72 -11.03
CA VAL A 109 -18.30 4.38 -10.53
C VAL A 109 -17.68 4.23 -9.16
N VAL A 110 -18.48 3.83 -8.17
CA VAL A 110 -18.01 3.60 -6.79
C VAL A 110 -18.21 2.13 -6.45
N LEU A 111 -17.12 1.46 -6.08
CA LEU A 111 -17.13 0.14 -5.46
C LEU A 111 -17.39 0.33 -3.97
N VAL A 112 -18.34 -0.43 -3.43
CA VAL A 112 -18.71 -0.39 -2.02
C VAL A 112 -18.59 -1.79 -1.44
N TRP A 113 -17.62 -1.97 -0.55
CA TRP A 113 -17.46 -3.15 0.28
C TRP A 113 -18.05 -2.86 1.65
N LYS A 114 -19.00 -3.66 2.10
CA LYS A 114 -19.53 -3.62 3.46
C LYS A 114 -19.25 -4.95 4.13
N ALA A 115 -18.75 -4.90 5.36
CA ALA A 115 -18.50 -6.11 6.11
C ALA A 115 -18.87 -5.97 7.58
N ALA A 116 -19.25 -7.10 8.15
CA ALA A 116 -19.46 -7.28 9.58
C ALA A 116 -18.76 -8.56 10.03
N CYS A 117 -18.18 -8.53 11.23
CA CYS A 117 -17.59 -9.71 11.85
C CYS A 117 -17.76 -9.64 13.36
N ARG A 118 -18.11 -10.77 13.98
CA ARG A 118 -18.20 -10.92 15.43
C ARG A 118 -17.46 -12.17 15.85
N GLY A 119 -16.73 -12.08 16.97
CA GLY A 119 -15.91 -13.15 17.48
C GLY A 119 -14.45 -12.74 17.51
N ARG A 120 -13.55 -13.72 17.51
CA ARG A 120 -12.10 -13.51 17.48
C ARG A 120 -11.56 -13.79 16.08
N GLN A 121 -10.79 -12.86 15.54
CA GLN A 121 -10.04 -13.03 14.29
C GLN A 121 -8.87 -12.03 14.30
N PHE A 122 -7.80 -12.37 13.57
CA PHE A 122 -6.74 -11.40 13.25
C PHE A 122 -7.03 -10.72 11.92
N ASP A 123 -6.22 -9.73 11.60
CA ASP A 123 -6.32 -9.05 10.32
C ASP A 123 -5.93 -9.97 9.15
N ARG A 124 -6.62 -9.77 8.03
CA ARG A 124 -6.45 -10.53 6.80
C ARG A 124 -6.41 -9.56 5.64
N ILE A 125 -5.47 -9.77 4.71
CA ILE A 125 -5.51 -9.11 3.41
C ILE A 125 -6.48 -9.83 2.49
N PHE A 126 -7.23 -9.04 1.72
CA PHE A 126 -8.20 -9.52 0.76
C PHE A 126 -8.15 -8.69 -0.53
N GLY A 127 -8.62 -9.31 -1.62
CA GLY A 127 -8.63 -8.72 -2.97
C GLY A 127 -9.97 -8.89 -3.67
N VAL A 128 -10.31 -7.93 -4.53
CA VAL A 128 -11.49 -7.94 -5.41
C VAL A 128 -11.05 -7.70 -6.85
N TRP A 129 -11.28 -8.68 -7.73
CA TRP A 129 -10.97 -8.60 -9.15
C TRP A 129 -12.22 -8.69 -10.02
N LEU A 130 -12.21 -8.00 -11.15
CA LEU A 130 -13.24 -8.13 -12.18
C LEU A 130 -12.61 -8.48 -13.52
N GLY A 131 -12.78 -9.73 -13.96
CA GLY A 131 -12.11 -10.27 -15.14
C GLY A 131 -10.59 -10.31 -14.97
N GLY A 132 -10.10 -10.57 -13.75
CA GLY A 132 -8.69 -10.57 -13.39
C GLY A 132 -8.09 -9.20 -13.11
N VAL A 133 -8.80 -8.09 -13.38
CA VAL A 133 -8.32 -6.73 -13.10
C VAL A 133 -8.62 -6.38 -11.65
N GLU A 134 -7.61 -6.05 -10.86
CA GLU A 134 -7.77 -5.76 -9.44
C GLU A 134 -8.43 -4.39 -9.24
N LEU A 135 -9.51 -4.35 -8.44
CA LEU A 135 -10.24 -3.13 -8.12
C LEU A 135 -9.92 -2.65 -6.70
N LEU A 136 -9.70 -3.58 -5.77
CA LEU A 136 -9.49 -3.28 -4.35
C LEU A 136 -8.56 -4.32 -3.73
N ARG A 137 -7.50 -3.83 -3.09
CA ARG A 137 -6.73 -4.53 -2.05
C ARG A 137 -7.00 -3.89 -0.71
N SER A 138 -7.23 -4.69 0.30
CA SER A 138 -7.67 -4.17 1.60
C SER A 138 -7.30 -5.11 2.73
N CYS A 139 -7.23 -4.56 3.94
CA CYS A 139 -7.07 -5.27 5.19
C CYS A 139 -8.42 -5.30 5.92
N THR A 140 -8.80 -6.43 6.49
CA THR A 140 -10.00 -6.52 7.32
C THR A 140 -9.85 -5.68 8.58
N ALA A 141 -10.98 -5.25 9.16
CA ALA A 141 -11.00 -4.78 10.54
C ALA A 141 -10.89 -5.98 11.49
N GLU A 142 -9.98 -5.93 12.47
CA GLU A 142 -9.96 -6.93 13.54
C GLU A 142 -11.26 -6.85 14.38
N PRO A 143 -12.00 -7.96 14.53
CA PRO A 143 -13.28 -7.97 15.23
C PRO A 143 -13.15 -7.87 16.74
N ARG A 144 -14.20 -7.35 17.37
CA ARG A 144 -14.40 -7.39 18.82
C ARG A 144 -15.43 -8.46 19.21
N ALA A 145 -15.43 -8.83 20.48
CA ALA A 145 -16.46 -9.72 21.04
C ALA A 145 -17.90 -9.18 20.85
N THR A 146 -18.05 -7.85 20.87
CA THR A 146 -19.32 -7.14 20.61
C THR A 146 -19.64 -6.98 19.12
N GLY A 147 -18.73 -7.38 18.25
CA GLY A 147 -18.84 -7.23 16.79
C GLY A 147 -18.18 -5.95 16.28
N THR A 148 -17.85 -5.99 14.99
CA THR A 148 -17.26 -4.90 14.22
C THR A 148 -17.99 -4.78 12.90
N VAL A 149 -18.20 -3.55 12.43
CA VAL A 149 -18.73 -3.24 11.10
C VAL A 149 -17.85 -2.19 10.43
N TRP A 150 -17.67 -2.28 9.11
CA TRP A 150 -16.96 -1.25 8.35
C TRP A 150 -17.44 -1.19 6.91
N THR A 151 -17.08 -0.09 6.24
CA THR A 151 -17.37 0.13 4.83
C THR A 151 -16.15 0.73 4.15
N VAL A 152 -15.83 0.21 2.97
CA VAL A 152 -14.85 0.80 2.05
C VAL A 152 -15.61 1.29 0.83
N GLU A 153 -15.47 2.57 0.50
CA GLU A 153 -15.96 3.15 -0.74
C GLU A 153 -14.76 3.59 -1.57
N LYS A 154 -14.60 3.04 -2.78
CA LYS A 154 -13.49 3.33 -3.68
C LYS A 154 -13.99 3.83 -5.03
N ASP A 155 -13.38 4.91 -5.52
CA ASP A 155 -13.60 5.39 -6.88
C ASP A 155 -12.91 4.47 -7.88
N VAL A 156 -13.71 3.72 -8.63
CA VAL A 156 -13.26 2.76 -9.65
C VAL A 156 -13.58 3.25 -11.06
N THR A 157 -13.78 4.56 -11.24
CA THR A 157 -14.10 5.16 -12.56
C THR A 157 -12.99 4.98 -13.57
N ARG A 158 -11.73 4.93 -13.12
CA ARG A 158 -10.59 4.64 -14.00
C ARG A 158 -10.71 3.30 -14.73
N TYR A 159 -11.50 2.36 -14.20
CA TYR A 159 -11.76 1.04 -14.79
C TYR A 159 -13.00 0.99 -15.68
N ALA A 160 -13.47 2.14 -16.20
CA ALA A 160 -14.74 2.26 -16.90
C ALA A 160 -14.94 1.25 -18.06
N SER A 161 -13.86 0.90 -18.77
CA SER A 161 -13.89 -0.04 -19.89
C SER A 161 -14.34 -1.45 -19.49
N LEU A 162 -14.10 -1.87 -18.23
CA LEU A 162 -14.51 -3.18 -17.72
C LEU A 162 -16.03 -3.34 -17.62
N PHE A 163 -16.73 -2.26 -17.26
CA PHE A 163 -18.15 -2.30 -16.89
C PHE A 163 -19.10 -2.40 -18.09
N SER A 164 -18.56 -2.45 -19.31
CA SER A 164 -19.33 -2.53 -20.55
C SER A 164 -19.60 -3.95 -21.02
N ARG A 165 -18.93 -4.96 -20.44
CA ARG A 165 -18.97 -6.36 -20.88
C ARG A 165 -19.22 -7.30 -19.72
N ASN A 166 -19.68 -8.51 -20.04
CA ASN A 166 -19.78 -9.58 -19.06
C ASN A 166 -18.38 -10.02 -18.62
N ARG A 167 -18.21 -10.23 -17.31
CA ARG A 167 -16.95 -10.60 -16.68
C ARG A 167 -17.21 -11.51 -15.48
N THR A 168 -16.16 -12.12 -14.97
CA THR A 168 -16.21 -12.88 -13.72
C THR A 168 -15.66 -11.99 -12.61
N LEU A 169 -16.45 -11.74 -11.58
CA LEU A 169 -15.96 -11.24 -10.30
C LEU A 169 -15.23 -12.37 -9.58
N ALA A 170 -14.07 -12.09 -8.98
CA ALA A 170 -13.39 -12.97 -8.05
C ALA A 170 -13.08 -12.19 -6.77
N VAL A 171 -13.33 -12.82 -5.62
CA VAL A 171 -13.08 -12.22 -4.30
C VAL A 171 -12.37 -13.25 -3.43
N TYR A 172 -11.18 -12.90 -2.97
CA TYR A 172 -10.43 -13.72 -2.03
C TYR A 172 -10.29 -12.98 -0.71
N LEU A 173 -10.77 -13.62 0.36
CA LEU A 173 -10.50 -13.26 1.74
C LEU A 173 -10.17 -14.58 2.43
N GLY A 174 -8.89 -14.84 2.67
CA GLY A 174 -8.43 -16.06 3.34
C GLY A 174 -8.75 -15.98 4.83
N ASN A 175 -9.73 -16.76 5.28
CA ASN A 175 -10.14 -16.79 6.67
C ASN A 175 -10.08 -18.21 7.26
N ILE A 176 -9.78 -18.28 8.55
CA ILE A 176 -9.69 -19.52 9.32
C ILE A 176 -10.71 -19.42 10.44
N VAL A 177 -11.55 -20.45 10.57
CA VAL A 177 -12.53 -20.55 11.66
C VAL A 177 -12.33 -21.87 12.38
N ASP A 178 -12.03 -21.79 13.68
CA ASP A 178 -11.79 -22.91 14.57
C ASP A 178 -12.22 -22.57 16.02
N ARG A 179 -11.70 -23.30 17.02
CA ARG A 179 -12.03 -23.08 18.44
C ARG A 179 -11.48 -21.76 19.00
N THR A 180 -10.41 -21.23 18.42
CA THR A 180 -9.75 -19.98 18.80
C THR A 180 -10.28 -18.84 17.95
N TYR A 181 -10.26 -19.00 16.63
CA TYR A 181 -10.68 -18.02 15.65
C TYR A 181 -12.15 -18.25 15.29
N THR A 182 -13.04 -17.47 15.88
CA THR A 182 -14.50 -17.67 15.77
C THR A 182 -15.18 -16.68 14.84
N GLY A 183 -14.44 -15.70 14.32
CA GLY A 183 -14.96 -14.63 13.47
C GLY A 183 -15.25 -15.07 12.03
N ILE A 184 -16.51 -14.99 11.63
CA ILE A 184 -16.95 -15.12 10.24
C ILE A 184 -17.17 -13.71 9.66
N TYR A 185 -16.62 -13.45 8.48
CA TYR A 185 -16.80 -12.18 7.78
C TYR A 185 -18.02 -12.23 6.87
N HIS A 186 -19.05 -11.47 7.21
CA HIS A 186 -20.26 -11.30 6.41
C HIS A 186 -20.08 -10.11 5.47
N VAL A 187 -20.02 -10.35 4.16
CA VAL A 187 -19.60 -9.35 3.17
C VAL A 187 -20.66 -9.10 2.11
N ASN A 188 -20.89 -7.82 1.81
CA ASN A 188 -21.67 -7.35 0.66
C ASN A 188 -20.82 -6.43 -0.22
N ILE A 189 -20.77 -6.71 -1.52
CA ILE A 189 -20.04 -5.93 -2.52
C ILE A 189 -21.01 -5.34 -3.53
N THR A 190 -21.00 -4.03 -3.70
CA THR A 190 -21.91 -3.31 -4.61
C THR A 190 -21.13 -2.37 -5.53
N LEU A 191 -21.52 -2.28 -6.80
CA LEU A 191 -21.11 -1.18 -7.69
C LEU A 191 -22.22 -0.14 -7.81
N ARG A 192 -21.87 1.13 -7.67
CA ARG A 192 -22.76 2.28 -7.86
C ARG A 192 -22.31 3.10 -9.06
N PHE A 193 -23.12 3.13 -10.11
CA PHE A 193 -22.91 3.89 -11.33
C PHE A 193 -23.65 5.22 -11.28
N TYR A 194 -22.91 6.32 -11.45
CA TYR A 194 -23.45 7.66 -11.55
C TYR A 194 -23.27 8.18 -12.98
N TYR A 195 -24.38 8.62 -13.56
CA TYR A 195 -24.40 9.21 -14.89
C TYR A 195 -24.54 10.73 -14.76
N GLY A 196 -23.75 11.47 -15.54
CA GLY A 196 -23.66 12.93 -15.46
C GLY A 196 -24.70 13.65 -16.33
N GLY A 197 -24.81 14.97 -16.19
CA GLY A 197 -25.48 15.79 -17.19
C GLY A 197 -24.64 15.89 -18.48
N ARG A 198 -25.24 16.30 -19.60
CA ARG A 198 -24.59 16.49 -20.91
C ARG A 198 -23.58 17.65 -20.96
N ARG A 199 -22.86 17.93 -19.86
CA ARG A 199 -21.70 18.83 -19.85
C ARG A 199 -20.50 17.99 -20.24
N SER A 200 -20.16 17.99 -21.52
CA SER A 200 -18.85 17.56 -21.99
C SER A 200 -17.81 18.43 -21.29
N THR A 201 -17.03 17.87 -20.38
CA THR A 201 -15.66 18.38 -20.24
C THR A 201 -15.07 18.35 -21.65
N PRO A 202 -14.49 19.46 -22.16
CA PRO A 202 -13.79 19.43 -23.42
C PRO A 202 -12.84 18.22 -23.42
N PRO A 203 -12.76 17.43 -24.50
CA PRO A 203 -11.74 16.40 -24.60
C PRO A 203 -10.40 17.04 -24.26
N SER A 204 -9.56 16.34 -23.47
CA SER A 204 -8.20 16.84 -23.25
C SER A 204 -7.58 17.11 -24.62
N PRO A 205 -6.88 18.24 -24.81
CA PRO A 205 -6.14 18.51 -26.05
C PRO A 205 -5.06 17.45 -26.32
N HIS A 206 -4.79 16.55 -25.37
CA HIS A 206 -3.95 15.36 -25.52
C HIS A 206 -4.79 14.10 -25.32
N PRO A 207 -5.17 13.39 -26.40
CA PRO A 207 -5.87 12.12 -26.31
C PRO A 207 -5.12 11.16 -25.38
N GLY A 208 -5.85 10.54 -24.45
CA GLY A 208 -5.31 9.62 -23.46
C GLY A 208 -4.63 10.26 -22.26
N TYR A 209 -4.32 11.56 -22.26
CA TYR A 209 -3.81 12.32 -21.10
C TYR A 209 -4.93 13.15 -20.45
N GLY A 210 -4.67 13.75 -19.27
CA GLY A 210 -5.65 14.62 -18.60
C GLY A 210 -6.86 13.90 -17.95
N GLY A 211 -6.68 12.66 -17.49
CA GLY A 211 -7.66 11.97 -16.64
C GLY A 211 -8.77 11.19 -17.36
N SER A 212 -8.68 11.02 -18.69
CA SER A 212 -9.57 10.09 -19.40
C SER A 212 -9.26 8.62 -19.02
N PRO A 213 -10.26 7.79 -18.68
CA PRO A 213 -10.05 6.36 -18.46
C PRO A 213 -9.48 5.65 -19.69
N ALA A 214 -8.78 4.54 -19.48
CA ALA A 214 -8.27 3.71 -20.57
C ALA A 214 -9.37 3.00 -21.35
N ASP A 215 -9.17 2.84 -22.66
CA ASP A 215 -10.11 2.15 -23.56
C ASP A 215 -10.13 0.63 -23.33
N LEU A 216 -8.99 0.08 -22.91
CA LEU A 216 -8.81 -1.33 -22.57
C LEU A 216 -7.95 -1.45 -21.32
N ILE A 217 -8.29 -2.40 -20.46
CA ILE A 217 -7.47 -2.75 -19.31
C ILE A 217 -7.23 -4.25 -19.36
N LEU A 218 -5.96 -4.65 -19.42
CA LEU A 218 -5.54 -6.04 -19.42
C LEU A 218 -5.05 -6.43 -18.02
N PRO A 219 -5.47 -7.60 -17.49
CA PRO A 219 -5.04 -8.05 -16.17
C PRO A 219 -3.65 -8.68 -16.22
N ILE A 220 -2.73 -8.21 -15.37
CA ILE A 220 -1.44 -8.85 -15.08
C ILE A 220 -1.55 -9.49 -13.70
N SER A 221 -2.36 -10.55 -13.63
CA SER A 221 -2.68 -11.33 -12.43
C SER A 221 -2.76 -12.81 -12.79
N ARG A 222 -2.65 -13.73 -11.83
CA ARG A 222 -2.83 -15.16 -12.04
C ARG A 222 -4.26 -15.48 -12.50
N ASP A 223 -4.38 -16.48 -13.35
CA ASP A 223 -5.68 -16.94 -13.86
C ASP A 223 -6.41 -17.79 -12.81
N LEU A 224 -7.75 -17.81 -12.90
CA LEU A 224 -8.59 -18.62 -12.02
C LEU A 224 -8.53 -20.11 -12.37
N PRO A 225 -8.66 -21.03 -11.39
CA PRO A 225 -8.69 -20.79 -9.94
C PRO A 225 -7.30 -20.98 -9.28
N PRO A 226 -6.66 -19.94 -8.71
CA PRO A 226 -5.58 -20.14 -7.74
C PRO A 226 -6.18 -20.65 -6.42
N ASN A 227 -5.39 -21.28 -5.54
CA ASN A 227 -5.82 -21.67 -4.18
C ASN A 227 -5.59 -20.53 -3.16
N ASP A 228 -5.68 -19.28 -3.63
CA ASP A 228 -5.52 -18.05 -2.88
C ASP A 228 -6.07 -16.86 -3.72
N GLY A 229 -5.50 -15.66 -3.65
CA GLY A 229 -5.91 -14.53 -4.51
C GLY A 229 -5.31 -14.58 -5.92
N GLN A 230 -5.77 -13.72 -6.84
CA GLN A 230 -5.22 -13.67 -8.21
C GLN A 230 -3.87 -12.92 -8.29
N TRP A 231 -3.32 -12.39 -7.20
CA TRP A 231 -1.99 -11.81 -7.16
C TRP A 231 -0.90 -12.86 -7.39
N PHE A 232 0.30 -12.44 -7.82
CA PHE A 232 1.49 -13.28 -7.73
C PHE A 232 2.01 -13.30 -6.28
N VAL A 233 2.55 -14.44 -5.87
CA VAL A 233 3.27 -14.61 -4.61
C VAL A 233 4.76 -14.58 -4.94
N ILE A 234 5.45 -13.52 -4.53
CA ILE A 234 6.90 -13.39 -4.69
C ILE A 234 7.52 -13.76 -3.35
N GLU A 235 8.18 -14.90 -3.29
CA GLU A 235 8.78 -15.43 -2.07
C GLU A 235 10.13 -14.75 -1.75
N ASN A 236 10.90 -15.36 -0.85
CA ASN A 236 12.24 -14.93 -0.46
C ASN A 236 13.10 -14.54 -1.67
N SER A 237 13.64 -13.33 -1.61
CA SER A 237 14.55 -12.85 -2.63
C SER A 237 15.89 -13.55 -2.49
N THR A 238 16.40 -14.14 -3.58
CA THR A 238 17.83 -14.48 -3.67
C THR A 238 18.67 -13.26 -4.02
N VAL A 239 18.00 -12.15 -4.34
CA VAL A 239 18.57 -10.88 -4.79
C VAL A 239 18.57 -9.87 -3.66
N GLY A 240 19.65 -9.87 -2.90
CA GLY A 240 20.06 -8.71 -2.11
C GLY A 240 20.69 -7.66 -3.02
N TYR A 241 22.02 -7.59 -2.97
CA TYR A 241 22.85 -6.58 -3.63
C TYR A 241 23.26 -6.92 -5.08
N LEU A 242 22.76 -8.01 -5.67
CA LEU A 242 23.14 -8.41 -7.02
C LEU A 242 22.65 -7.40 -8.09
N HIS A 243 23.50 -7.15 -9.09
CA HIS A 243 23.19 -6.24 -10.21
C HIS A 243 22.01 -6.77 -11.05
N THR A 244 22.05 -8.06 -11.41
CA THR A 244 21.00 -8.72 -12.19
C THR A 244 20.06 -9.53 -11.29
N ILE A 245 18.76 -9.51 -11.61
CA ILE A 245 17.74 -10.33 -10.96
C ILE A 245 17.66 -11.65 -11.72
N PRO A 246 17.99 -12.81 -11.11
CA PRO A 246 17.87 -14.11 -11.74
C PRO A 246 16.43 -14.38 -12.20
N ASP A 247 16.26 -15.09 -13.31
CA ASP A 247 14.95 -15.39 -13.90
C ASP A 247 13.97 -16.06 -12.92
N GLN A 248 14.48 -16.83 -11.95
CA GLN A 248 13.67 -17.53 -10.95
C GLN A 248 12.99 -16.60 -9.92
N ASP A 249 13.51 -15.40 -9.72
CA ASP A 249 12.97 -14.41 -8.77
C ASP A 249 11.85 -13.56 -9.41
N TRP A 250 11.64 -13.72 -10.72
CA TRP A 250 10.56 -13.04 -11.44
C TRP A 250 9.26 -13.85 -11.43
N GLN A 251 8.17 -13.20 -11.03
CA GLN A 251 6.83 -13.65 -11.33
C GLN A 251 6.28 -12.82 -12.49
N SER A 252 5.69 -13.45 -13.51
CA SER A 252 5.29 -12.73 -14.73
C SER A 252 4.02 -13.24 -15.39
N LYS A 253 3.43 -12.41 -16.25
CA LYS A 253 2.36 -12.78 -17.18
C LYS A 253 2.73 -12.39 -18.60
N GLU A 254 2.48 -13.29 -19.54
CA GLU A 254 2.60 -12.99 -20.97
C GLU A 254 1.31 -12.38 -21.50
N LEU A 255 1.42 -11.20 -22.13
CA LEU A 255 0.29 -10.49 -22.73
C LEU A 255 0.72 -9.87 -24.06
N ALA A 256 -0.15 -9.94 -25.06
CA ALA A 256 0.02 -9.19 -26.30
C ALA A 256 -0.68 -7.82 -26.19
N ILE A 257 0.03 -6.74 -26.53
CA ILE A 257 -0.57 -5.41 -26.61
C ILE A 257 -1.25 -5.25 -27.98
N PRO A 258 -2.49 -4.70 -28.05
CA PRO A 258 -3.11 -4.34 -29.32
C PRO A 258 -2.23 -3.40 -30.13
N ARG A 259 -2.02 -3.71 -31.40
CA ARG A 259 -1.12 -2.99 -32.31
C ARG A 259 -1.49 -1.51 -32.53
N ASN A 260 -2.69 -1.10 -32.13
CA ASN A 260 -3.15 0.28 -32.23
C ASN A 260 -3.09 1.05 -30.89
N ALA A 261 -2.43 0.51 -29.86
CA ALA A 261 -2.24 1.24 -28.61
C ALA A 261 -1.30 2.44 -28.80
N TYR A 262 -1.66 3.59 -28.24
CA TYR A 262 -0.83 4.81 -28.30
C TYR A 262 -0.37 5.33 -26.94
N ARG A 263 -0.93 4.80 -25.85
CA ARG A 263 -0.49 5.06 -24.47
C ARG A 263 -0.67 3.81 -23.63
N ALA A 264 0.26 3.56 -22.71
CA ALA A 264 0.23 2.43 -21.80
C ALA A 264 0.75 2.79 -20.40
N ILE A 265 -0.03 2.47 -19.36
CA ILE A 265 0.33 2.65 -17.95
C ILE A 265 0.16 1.32 -17.21
N LEU A 266 1.16 0.93 -16.43
CA LEU A 266 1.04 -0.16 -15.45
C LEU A 266 0.60 0.42 -14.11
N GLU A 267 -0.53 -0.04 -13.58
CA GLU A 267 -0.95 0.23 -12.21
C GLU A 267 -0.61 -0.99 -11.35
N VAL A 268 0.37 -0.86 -10.46
CA VAL A 268 0.91 -1.97 -9.65
C VAL A 268 0.33 -1.94 -8.24
N PHE A 269 -0.13 -3.09 -7.74
CA PHE A 269 -0.61 -3.26 -6.37
C PHE A 269 0.39 -4.09 -5.58
N VAL A 270 0.64 -3.69 -4.33
CA VAL A 270 1.66 -4.33 -3.49
C VAL A 270 1.14 -4.51 -2.06
N SER A 271 1.42 -5.66 -1.46
CA SER A 271 1.29 -5.90 -0.01
C SER A 271 2.36 -6.88 0.45
N PHE A 272 2.78 -6.77 1.71
CA PHE A 272 3.94 -7.44 2.30
C PHE A 272 3.52 -8.16 3.58
N HIS A 273 4.02 -9.36 3.82
CA HIS A 273 3.41 -10.28 4.79
C HIS A 273 4.45 -11.10 5.54
N SER A 274 4.01 -11.74 6.63
CA SER A 274 4.87 -12.56 7.50
C SER A 274 6.07 -11.75 7.99
N ASP A 275 7.29 -12.17 7.67
CA ASP A 275 8.54 -11.59 8.18
C ASP A 275 8.78 -10.19 7.61
N ASP A 276 8.13 -9.89 6.49
CA ASP A 276 8.12 -8.57 5.89
C ASP A 276 6.88 -7.75 6.25
N GLU A 277 5.94 -8.22 7.08
CA GLU A 277 4.82 -7.37 7.53
C GLU A 277 5.32 -6.09 8.26
N SER A 278 6.49 -6.21 8.91
CA SER A 278 7.16 -5.11 9.61
C SER A 278 8.56 -4.80 9.05
N TRP A 279 8.78 -5.04 7.74
CA TRP A 279 10.08 -4.94 7.07
C TRP A 279 10.89 -3.68 7.43
N TYR A 280 10.23 -2.54 7.61
CA TYR A 280 10.83 -1.23 7.96
C TYR A 280 11.58 -1.22 9.31
N SER A 281 11.39 -2.25 10.13
CA SER A 281 12.04 -2.44 11.43
C SER A 281 13.00 -3.63 11.46
N ASN A 282 13.25 -4.28 10.33
CA ASN A 282 14.13 -5.44 10.30
C ASN A 282 15.61 -4.99 10.38
N PRO A 283 16.42 -5.56 11.29
CA PRO A 283 17.85 -5.33 11.32
C PRO A 283 18.56 -6.01 10.13
N ASN A 284 19.84 -5.70 9.95
CA ASN A 284 20.66 -6.40 8.96
C ASN A 284 21.08 -7.80 9.45
N ASP A 285 21.41 -8.68 8.50
CA ASP A 285 21.76 -10.08 8.80
C ASP A 285 23.05 -10.20 9.64
N GLY A 286 23.93 -9.21 9.55
CA GLY A 286 25.16 -9.14 10.36
C GLY A 286 24.86 -9.03 11.85
N TYR A 287 23.88 -8.21 12.23
CA TYR A 287 23.41 -8.10 13.62
C TYR A 287 22.78 -9.39 14.12
N ILE A 288 21.94 -10.02 13.30
CA ILE A 288 21.28 -11.30 13.61
C ILE A 288 22.33 -12.38 13.85
N SER A 289 23.28 -12.52 12.92
CA SER A 289 24.35 -13.53 12.98
C SER A 289 25.26 -13.31 14.18
N ALA A 290 25.65 -12.06 14.46
CA ALA A 290 26.54 -11.74 15.58
C ALA A 290 25.90 -11.98 16.96
N ASN A 291 24.57 -11.95 17.04
CA ASN A 291 23.82 -12.15 18.28
C ASN A 291 23.11 -13.53 18.35
N ASN A 292 23.33 -14.41 17.38
CA ASN A 292 22.68 -15.73 17.30
C ASN A 292 21.15 -15.67 17.41
N LEU A 293 20.51 -14.69 16.77
CA LEU A 293 19.06 -14.54 16.78
C LEU A 293 18.43 -15.48 15.75
N THR A 294 17.49 -16.33 16.18
CA THR A 294 16.80 -17.30 15.29
C THR A 294 15.43 -16.83 14.83
N ASP A 295 14.78 -15.95 15.61
CA ASP A 295 13.38 -15.56 15.43
C ASP A 295 13.26 -14.06 15.05
N THR A 296 14.27 -13.52 14.38
CA THR A 296 14.32 -12.11 13.98
C THR A 296 14.45 -12.01 12.46
N PRO A 297 13.46 -11.43 11.76
CA PRO A 297 13.55 -11.15 10.33
C PRO A 297 14.74 -10.25 9.99
N GLY A 298 15.49 -10.62 8.96
CA GLY A 298 16.68 -9.91 8.48
C GLY A 298 16.45 -9.04 7.23
N ASN A 299 17.45 -9.04 6.36
CA ASN A 299 17.50 -8.29 5.09
C ASN A 299 17.39 -6.75 5.22
N GLY A 300 17.53 -6.21 6.43
CA GLY A 300 17.49 -4.77 6.67
C GLY A 300 16.13 -4.11 6.38
N PRO A 301 16.00 -2.80 6.62
CA PRO A 301 14.74 -2.09 6.58
C PRO A 301 14.32 -1.60 5.18
N PHE A 302 14.83 -2.15 4.09
CA PHE A 302 14.54 -1.67 2.73
C PHE A 302 14.02 -2.77 1.80
N ARG A 303 13.01 -2.44 1.01
CA ARG A 303 12.40 -3.33 0.01
C ARG A 303 12.08 -2.54 -1.26
N GLU A 304 12.37 -3.13 -2.41
CA GLU A 304 12.11 -2.52 -3.71
C GLU A 304 11.38 -3.52 -4.61
N VAL A 305 10.18 -3.16 -5.07
CA VAL A 305 9.49 -3.92 -6.12
C VAL A 305 9.96 -3.41 -7.47
N ILE A 306 10.55 -4.30 -8.26
CA ILE A 306 10.99 -4.04 -9.63
C ILE A 306 9.92 -4.49 -10.60
N VAL A 307 9.66 -3.66 -11.61
CA VAL A 307 8.70 -3.95 -12.67
C VAL A 307 9.47 -4.07 -13.97
N GLY A 308 9.31 -5.21 -14.65
CA GLY A 308 10.06 -5.56 -15.84
C GLY A 308 9.18 -5.85 -17.04
N ILE A 309 9.72 -5.60 -18.24
CA ILE A 309 9.16 -6.07 -19.51
C ILE A 309 10.24 -6.89 -20.20
N ASP A 310 9.93 -8.16 -20.51
CA ASP A 310 10.90 -9.12 -21.05
C ASP A 310 12.21 -9.19 -20.23
N SER A 311 12.06 -9.12 -18.89
CA SER A 311 13.12 -9.06 -17.87
C SER A 311 13.95 -7.76 -17.82
N ASP A 312 13.66 -6.76 -18.65
CA ASP A 312 14.27 -5.42 -18.56
C ASP A 312 13.52 -4.53 -17.55
N PRO A 313 14.17 -3.93 -16.54
CA PRO A 313 13.51 -3.05 -15.57
C PRO A 313 12.93 -1.77 -16.20
N VAL A 314 11.61 -1.64 -16.27
CA VAL A 314 10.94 -0.46 -16.82
C VAL A 314 10.45 0.52 -15.75
N GLY A 315 10.43 0.09 -14.48
CA GLY A 315 10.03 0.91 -13.35
C GLY A 315 10.28 0.23 -12.01
N ALA A 316 10.03 0.97 -10.94
CA ALA A 316 10.13 0.47 -9.56
C ALA A 316 9.01 1.05 -8.68
N VAL A 317 8.75 0.38 -7.57
CA VAL A 317 7.82 0.82 -6.52
C VAL A 317 8.51 0.69 -5.17
N TRP A 318 8.64 1.82 -4.47
CA TRP A 318 9.00 1.87 -3.05
C TRP A 318 7.73 2.16 -2.27
N PRO A 319 7.10 1.12 -1.69
CA PRO A 319 5.73 1.21 -1.23
C PRO A 319 5.63 2.09 0.02
N PHE A 320 4.51 2.81 0.14
CA PHE A 320 4.09 3.39 1.41
C PHE A 320 4.01 2.29 2.47
N THR A 321 4.58 2.56 3.65
CA THR A 321 4.55 1.66 4.80
C THR A 321 3.15 1.64 5.43
N VAL A 322 2.25 0.87 4.82
CA VAL A 322 0.94 0.57 5.39
C VAL A 322 1.13 -0.28 6.65
N ILE A 323 0.58 0.17 7.77
CA ILE A 323 0.48 -0.65 8.99
C ILE A 323 -0.92 -1.27 9.01
N TYR A 324 -0.99 -2.60 8.98
CA TYR A 324 -2.26 -3.35 8.98
C TYR A 324 -2.96 -3.27 10.33
N THR A 325 -4.22 -3.70 10.39
CA THR A 325 -5.05 -3.47 11.59
C THR A 325 -4.64 -4.30 12.80
N GLY A 326 -3.76 -5.29 12.63
CA GLY A 326 -3.07 -6.02 13.69
C GLY A 326 -1.65 -5.53 14.01
N GLY A 327 -1.03 -4.74 13.14
CA GLY A 327 0.39 -4.41 13.18
C GLY A 327 0.80 -3.47 14.32
N VAL A 328 2.05 -3.58 14.78
CA VAL A 328 2.68 -2.80 15.87
C VAL A 328 1.97 -2.92 17.22
N ASN A 329 0.78 -2.35 17.34
CA ASN A 329 -0.12 -2.51 18.47
C ASN A 329 -1.56 -2.42 17.94
N PRO A 330 -2.34 -3.52 17.97
CA PRO A 330 -3.67 -3.58 17.37
C PRO A 330 -4.68 -2.62 18.02
N LEU A 331 -4.41 -2.12 19.23
CA LEU A 331 -5.29 -1.18 19.92
C LEU A 331 -5.22 0.24 19.34
N LEU A 332 -4.17 0.57 18.58
CA LEU A 332 -4.04 1.86 17.88
C LEU A 332 -5.12 2.00 16.80
N TRP A 333 -5.46 0.91 16.13
CA TRP A 333 -6.24 0.94 14.89
C TRP A 333 -7.75 0.84 15.12
N ARG A 334 -8.23 1.25 16.31
CA ARG A 334 -9.60 1.03 16.78
C ARG A 334 -10.21 2.32 17.36
N PRO A 335 -11.24 2.93 16.73
CA PRO A 335 -11.91 2.56 15.47
C PRO A 335 -11.29 3.18 14.21
N ILE A 336 -10.27 4.04 14.37
CA ILE A 336 -9.59 4.72 13.25
C ILE A 336 -8.46 3.81 12.77
N THR A 337 -8.55 3.30 11.54
CA THR A 337 -7.53 2.37 11.03
C THR A 337 -6.30 3.07 10.47
N GLY A 338 -5.22 2.31 10.27
CA GLY A 338 -3.98 2.80 9.66
C GLY A 338 -4.21 3.43 8.29
N ILE A 339 -3.46 4.48 7.94
CA ILE A 339 -3.51 5.08 6.59
C ILE A 339 -3.31 3.98 5.53
N GLY A 340 -4.22 3.89 4.57
CA GLY A 340 -4.16 2.91 3.47
C GLY A 340 -4.48 1.47 3.85
N SER A 341 -4.83 1.15 5.10
CA SER A 341 -5.16 -0.22 5.50
C SER A 341 -6.46 -0.74 4.86
N PHE A 342 -7.48 0.09 4.68
CA PHE A 342 -8.75 -0.30 4.06
C PHE A 342 -8.80 -0.13 2.55
N ASP A 343 -7.91 0.67 1.98
CA ASP A 343 -7.70 0.81 0.54
C ASP A 343 -6.20 1.01 0.32
N LEU A 344 -5.50 -0.11 0.05
CA LEU A 344 -4.05 -0.07 -0.10
C LEU A 344 -3.67 0.71 -1.37
N PRO A 345 -2.60 1.53 -1.34
CA PRO A 345 -2.18 2.30 -2.50
C PRO A 345 -1.77 1.41 -3.69
N SER A 346 -2.08 1.90 -4.90
CA SER A 346 -1.51 1.40 -6.15
C SER A 346 -0.56 2.45 -6.75
N TYR A 347 0.33 2.01 -7.64
CA TYR A 347 1.42 2.83 -8.18
C TYR A 347 1.41 2.80 -9.71
N ASP A 348 1.28 3.96 -10.34
CA ASP A 348 1.28 4.08 -11.79
C ASP A 348 2.71 4.21 -12.34
N ILE A 349 3.02 3.44 -13.38
CA ILE A 349 4.29 3.47 -14.14
C ILE A 349 3.96 3.70 -15.61
N GLU A 350 4.45 4.80 -16.16
CA GLU A 350 4.25 5.18 -17.56
C GLU A 350 5.20 4.39 -18.46
N ILE A 351 4.66 3.44 -19.23
CA ILE A 351 5.42 2.58 -20.14
C ILE A 351 5.21 2.91 -21.62
N THR A 352 4.50 4.01 -21.91
CA THR A 352 4.32 4.53 -23.29
C THR A 352 5.63 4.61 -24.10
N PRO A 353 6.78 5.05 -23.55
CA PRO A 353 8.05 5.06 -24.27
C PRO A 353 8.48 3.70 -24.86
N PHE A 354 8.04 2.60 -24.26
CA PHE A 354 8.38 1.24 -24.68
C PHE A 354 7.44 0.67 -25.74
N LEU A 355 6.31 1.33 -26.07
CA LEU A 355 5.32 0.81 -27.02
C LEU A 355 5.91 0.43 -28.38
N GLY A 356 6.95 1.14 -28.85
CA GLY A 356 7.64 0.78 -30.10
C GLY A 356 8.16 -0.66 -30.14
N LYS A 357 8.52 -1.23 -28.98
CA LYS A 357 8.95 -2.64 -28.85
C LYS A 357 7.79 -3.62 -28.66
N LEU A 358 6.61 -3.14 -28.25
CA LEU A 358 5.49 -3.96 -27.77
C LEU A 358 4.31 -4.05 -28.75
N LEU A 359 4.33 -3.25 -29.81
CA LEU A 359 3.27 -3.18 -30.82
C LEU A 359 3.44 -4.21 -31.96
N ASP A 360 4.24 -5.25 -31.77
CA ASP A 360 4.47 -6.30 -32.79
C ASP A 360 3.34 -7.36 -32.83
N GLY A 361 2.41 -7.29 -31.89
CA GLY A 361 1.27 -8.21 -31.74
C GLY A 361 1.64 -9.59 -31.19
N LYS A 362 2.85 -9.78 -30.66
CA LYS A 362 3.26 -10.97 -29.94
C LYS A 362 3.07 -10.77 -28.43
N PRO A 363 3.01 -11.87 -27.65
CA PRO A 363 3.06 -11.78 -26.21
C PRO A 363 4.43 -11.29 -25.71
N HIS A 364 4.42 -10.40 -24.72
CA HIS A 364 5.58 -9.95 -23.95
C HIS A 364 5.40 -10.29 -22.48
N LYS A 365 6.49 -10.55 -21.77
CA LYS A 365 6.48 -10.88 -20.34
C LYS A 365 6.43 -9.59 -19.51
N PHE A 366 5.35 -9.39 -18.78
CA PHE A 366 5.25 -8.35 -17.76
C PHE A 366 5.54 -8.99 -16.41
N GLY A 367 6.66 -8.62 -15.79
CA GLY A 367 7.21 -9.27 -14.62
C GLY A 367 7.36 -8.38 -13.40
N PHE A 368 7.40 -9.00 -12.24
CA PHE A 368 7.67 -8.40 -10.94
C PHE A 368 8.70 -9.22 -10.17
N ALA A 369 9.59 -8.53 -9.48
CA ALA A 369 10.51 -9.09 -8.50
C ALA A 369 10.59 -8.15 -7.31
N VAL A 370 10.96 -8.65 -6.13
CA VAL A 370 11.15 -7.83 -4.93
C VAL A 370 12.55 -8.04 -4.39
N ARG A 371 13.34 -6.96 -4.31
CA ARG A 371 14.67 -7.00 -3.70
C ARG A 371 14.56 -7.04 -2.19
N PHE A 372 15.47 -7.81 -1.58
CA PHE A 372 15.56 -8.00 -0.13
C PHE A 372 14.31 -8.65 0.51
N ALA A 373 13.38 -9.19 -0.28
CA ALA A 373 12.15 -9.79 0.24
C ALA A 373 12.40 -10.98 1.18
N LEU A 374 11.58 -11.05 2.23
CA LEU A 374 11.44 -12.18 3.14
C LEU A 374 10.00 -12.69 3.14
N SER A 375 9.88 -13.99 3.35
CA SER A 375 8.67 -14.80 3.34
C SER A 375 7.88 -14.68 2.04
N PHE A 376 7.04 -13.65 1.90
CA PHE A 376 6.33 -13.39 0.66
C PHE A 376 5.74 -11.98 0.52
N TRP A 377 5.62 -11.56 -0.73
CA TRP A 377 4.95 -10.35 -1.19
C TRP A 377 3.84 -10.70 -2.18
N LEU A 378 2.72 -10.01 -2.09
CA LEU A 378 1.62 -10.16 -3.04
C LEU A 378 1.65 -8.98 -4.02
N VAL A 379 1.87 -9.28 -5.30
CA VAL A 379 2.02 -8.28 -6.36
C VAL A 379 1.19 -8.66 -7.57
N ASP A 380 0.49 -7.70 -8.16
CA ASP A 380 -0.12 -7.80 -9.49
C ASP A 380 -0.24 -6.41 -10.11
N ALA A 381 -0.72 -6.34 -11.34
CA ALA A 381 -0.96 -5.06 -11.99
C ALA A 381 -2.14 -5.06 -12.96
N ASN A 382 -2.59 -3.84 -13.26
CA ASN A 382 -3.52 -3.56 -14.33
C ASN A 382 -2.80 -2.79 -15.42
N LEU A 383 -2.81 -3.31 -16.66
CA LEU A 383 -2.26 -2.62 -17.82
C LEU A 383 -3.35 -1.77 -18.48
N HIS A 384 -3.30 -0.46 -18.25
CA HIS A 384 -4.20 0.54 -18.82
C HIS A 384 -3.72 0.95 -20.21
N LEU A 385 -4.56 0.78 -21.23
CA LEU A 385 -4.24 1.03 -22.64
C LEU A 385 -5.23 2.00 -23.28
N TRP A 386 -4.69 2.99 -23.99
CA TRP A 386 -5.47 3.87 -24.86
C TRP A 386 -5.25 3.48 -26.31
N LEU A 387 -6.33 3.32 -27.06
CA LEU A 387 -6.33 2.69 -28.38
C LEU A 387 -6.76 3.68 -29.46
N ASP A 388 -6.04 3.67 -30.58
CA ASP A 388 -6.41 4.46 -31.74
C ASP A 388 -7.61 3.83 -32.46
N GLY A 389 -8.76 4.48 -32.39
CA GLY A 389 -9.98 4.02 -33.06
C GLY A 389 -10.00 4.23 -34.58
N LYS A 390 -9.07 5.02 -35.13
CA LYS A 390 -9.01 5.33 -36.58
C LYS A 390 -7.88 4.59 -37.31
N SER A 391 -6.95 4.00 -36.57
CA SER A 391 -5.87 3.18 -37.13
C SER A 391 -5.91 1.77 -36.57
N SER A 392 -5.66 0.77 -37.41
CA SER A 392 -5.44 -0.60 -36.98
C SER A 392 -4.04 -0.82 -36.39
N GLN A 393 -3.12 0.11 -36.60
CA GLN A 393 -1.75 0.04 -36.12
C GLN A 393 -1.17 1.42 -35.80
N THR A 394 -0.46 1.52 -34.70
CA THR A 394 0.39 2.65 -34.31
C THR A 394 1.84 2.22 -34.47
N HIS A 395 2.74 3.20 -34.61
CA HIS A 395 4.18 2.95 -34.71
C HIS A 395 4.88 3.74 -33.63
N GLY A 396 5.97 3.22 -33.09
CA GLY A 396 6.75 3.96 -32.12
C GLY A 396 8.19 3.49 -32.08
N SER A 397 9.01 4.24 -31.37
CA SER A 397 10.37 3.85 -31.06
C SER A 397 10.76 4.37 -29.68
N LEU A 398 11.53 3.56 -28.97
CA LEU A 398 12.30 4.03 -27.82
C LEU A 398 13.47 4.88 -28.34
N VAL A 399 13.70 6.01 -27.71
CA VAL A 399 14.73 7.00 -28.07
C VAL A 399 15.87 6.97 -27.05
N ASP A 400 15.53 7.00 -25.77
CA ASP A 400 16.48 6.97 -24.67
C ASP A 400 15.90 6.16 -23.52
N TYR A 401 16.76 5.47 -22.78
CA TYR A 401 16.37 4.65 -21.63
C TYR A 401 17.55 4.50 -20.67
N GLN A 402 17.30 4.85 -19.42
CA GLN A 402 18.28 4.77 -18.34
C GLN A 402 17.61 4.12 -17.14
N ALA A 403 18.15 2.99 -16.71
CA ALA A 403 17.76 2.33 -15.46
C ALA A 403 19.02 1.88 -14.73
N PRO A 404 19.84 2.81 -14.21
CA PRO A 404 20.98 2.46 -13.38
C PRO A 404 20.57 1.57 -12.21
N ASP A 405 21.53 0.78 -11.73
CA ASP A 405 21.35 -0.05 -10.55
C ASP A 405 21.06 0.77 -9.30
N LEU A 406 20.50 0.09 -8.30
CA LEU A 406 20.23 0.66 -6.99
C LEU A 406 21.55 1.12 -6.34
N TYR A 407 21.65 2.42 -6.06
CA TYR A 407 22.77 2.96 -5.29
C TYR A 407 22.41 2.95 -3.81
N PHE A 408 23.34 2.54 -2.95
CA PHE A 408 23.08 2.45 -1.52
C PHE A 408 24.32 2.72 -0.67
N GLY A 409 24.08 3.10 0.57
CA GLY A 409 25.08 3.21 1.62
C GLY A 409 24.49 2.79 2.95
N THR A 410 25.13 1.83 3.61
CA THR A 410 24.71 1.31 4.92
C THR A 410 25.82 1.51 5.94
N GLY A 411 25.45 1.70 7.19
CA GLY A 411 26.36 1.80 8.32
C GLY A 411 25.70 1.27 9.58
N SER A 412 26.42 0.47 10.35
CA SER A 412 25.90 -0.08 11.61
C SER A 412 26.98 -0.18 12.66
N TRP A 413 26.60 0.01 13.92
CA TRP A 413 27.43 -0.23 15.08
C TRP A 413 26.57 -0.87 16.17
N PHE A 414 27.05 -1.95 16.78
CA PHE A 414 26.33 -2.62 17.85
C PHE A 414 27.29 -3.34 18.79
N GLN A 415 26.86 -3.50 20.05
CA GLN A 415 27.51 -4.31 21.06
C GLN A 415 26.45 -5.19 21.74
N GLY A 416 26.53 -6.50 21.49
CA GLY A 416 25.43 -7.39 21.83
C GLY A 416 24.14 -6.96 21.12
N LEU A 417 23.02 -6.95 21.85
CA LEU A 417 21.71 -6.61 21.31
C LEU A 417 21.49 -5.11 21.09
N ASP A 418 22.35 -4.25 21.63
CA ASP A 418 22.19 -2.80 21.53
C ASP A 418 23.02 -2.24 20.38
N GLY A 419 22.41 -1.38 19.55
CA GLY A 419 23.04 -0.90 18.33
C GLY A 419 22.29 0.18 17.58
N THR A 420 22.97 0.74 16.59
CA THR A 420 22.45 1.74 15.66
C THR A 420 22.71 1.31 14.22
N PHE A 421 21.75 1.60 13.35
CA PHE A 421 21.77 1.23 11.94
C PHE A 421 21.31 2.44 11.13
N ALA A 422 22.03 2.77 10.07
CA ALA A 422 21.71 3.84 9.16
C ALA A 422 21.82 3.33 7.73
N GLU A 423 20.76 3.51 6.96
CA GLU A 423 20.72 3.06 5.57
C GLU A 423 20.17 4.16 4.66
N ARG A 424 20.76 4.26 3.48
CA ARG A 424 20.29 5.14 2.42
C ARG A 424 20.30 4.41 1.10
N TYR A 425 19.20 4.51 0.36
CA TYR A 425 19.08 3.97 -0.99
C TYR A 425 18.59 5.06 -1.94
N THR A 426 19.07 5.06 -3.18
CA THR A 426 18.60 5.94 -4.25
C THR A 426 18.46 5.18 -5.55
N ARG A 427 17.42 5.49 -6.31
CA ARG A 427 17.21 4.95 -7.65
C ARG A 427 16.67 6.00 -8.60
N GLN A 428 17.06 5.90 -9.86
CA GLN A 428 16.49 6.68 -10.94
C GLN A 428 16.21 5.77 -12.12
N ILE A 429 15.05 5.95 -12.74
CA ILE A 429 14.67 5.28 -14.00
C ILE A 429 14.09 6.36 -14.90
N SER A 430 14.52 6.42 -16.16
CA SER A 430 13.93 7.31 -17.16
C SER A 430 13.84 6.63 -18.52
N SER A 431 12.83 7.03 -19.29
CA SER A 431 12.65 6.56 -20.66
C SER A 431 12.03 7.66 -21.51
N THR A 432 12.46 7.73 -22.76
CA THR A 432 11.92 8.62 -23.78
C THR A 432 11.60 7.82 -25.01
N GLY A 433 10.40 7.97 -25.55
CA GLY A 433 9.98 7.30 -26.77
C GLY A 433 8.93 8.12 -27.49
N TRP A 434 8.67 7.79 -28.75
CA TRP A 434 7.61 8.44 -29.52
C TRP A 434 6.63 7.40 -30.07
N VAL A 435 5.37 7.82 -30.21
CA VAL A 435 4.31 7.02 -30.83
C VAL A 435 3.55 7.86 -31.84
N MET A 436 3.47 7.37 -33.07
CA MET A 436 2.67 7.89 -34.16
C MET A 436 1.31 7.17 -34.21
N SER A 437 0.25 7.96 -34.10
CA SER A 437 -1.14 7.53 -34.26
C SER A 437 -1.88 8.42 -35.26
N SER A 438 -3.17 8.17 -35.48
CA SER A 438 -4.06 9.04 -36.27
C SER A 438 -4.19 10.46 -35.72
N GLN A 439 -3.78 10.69 -34.47
CA GLN A 439 -3.76 11.99 -33.80
C GLN A 439 -2.39 12.69 -33.93
N GLY A 440 -1.44 12.08 -34.65
CA GLY A 440 -0.09 12.58 -34.87
C GLY A 440 0.96 11.91 -33.97
N ASN A 441 2.16 12.48 -34.01
CA ASN A 441 3.32 11.97 -33.27
C ASN A 441 3.37 12.56 -31.86
N VAL A 442 3.43 11.71 -30.85
CA VAL A 442 3.59 12.12 -29.45
C VAL A 442 4.90 11.55 -28.93
N THR A 443 5.80 12.43 -28.51
CA THR A 443 7.01 12.05 -27.77
C THR A 443 6.74 12.13 -26.28
N THR A 444 6.92 11.01 -25.58
CA THR A 444 6.72 10.88 -24.15
C THR A 444 8.05 10.64 -23.46
N HIS A 445 8.34 11.46 -22.45
CA HIS A 445 9.42 11.25 -21.50
C HIS A 445 8.82 10.94 -20.13
N ALA A 446 9.22 9.83 -19.53
CA ALA A 446 8.78 9.38 -18.22
C ALA A 446 9.99 9.13 -17.32
N TYR A 447 9.87 9.45 -16.03
CA TYR A 447 10.90 9.16 -15.06
C TYR A 447 10.34 8.85 -13.67
N GLN A 448 11.14 8.12 -12.89
CA GLN A 448 10.98 7.90 -11.47
C GLN A 448 12.31 8.17 -10.77
N VAL A 449 12.26 8.86 -9.64
CA VAL A 449 13.40 9.17 -8.78
C VAL A 449 13.01 8.85 -7.35
N PHE A 450 13.88 8.13 -6.66
CA PHE A 450 13.62 7.65 -5.31
C PHE A 450 14.81 7.94 -4.38
N ASP A 451 14.53 8.34 -3.14
CA ASP A 451 15.49 8.49 -2.05
C ASP A 451 14.88 7.92 -0.76
N TYR A 452 15.57 6.98 -0.13
CA TYR A 452 15.13 6.28 1.05
C TYR A 452 16.17 6.49 2.12
N LYS A 453 15.72 6.81 3.33
CA LYS A 453 16.57 6.95 4.51
C LYS A 453 15.94 6.20 5.66
N ASN A 454 16.74 5.40 6.36
CA ASN A 454 16.35 4.77 7.61
C ASN A 454 17.44 4.98 8.66
N PHE A 455 17.01 5.32 9.86
CA PHE A 455 17.82 5.23 11.07
C PHE A 455 17.08 4.38 12.08
N MET A 456 17.73 3.34 12.58
CA MET A 456 17.21 2.44 13.59
C MET A 456 18.15 2.40 14.79
N GLU A 457 17.59 2.42 15.98
CA GLU A 457 18.30 2.24 17.25
C GLU A 457 17.62 1.12 18.03
N ILE A 458 18.41 0.11 18.43
CA ILE A 458 18.00 -0.94 19.34
C ILE A 458 18.74 -0.71 20.66
N LYS A 459 18.03 -0.68 21.78
CA LYS A 459 18.63 -0.41 23.10
C LYS A 459 17.92 -1.12 24.24
N GLY A 460 18.52 -1.07 25.43
CA GLY A 460 17.95 -1.70 26.62
C GLY A 460 18.01 -3.21 26.50
N ASN A 461 19.13 -3.72 26.01
CA ASN A 461 19.38 -5.11 25.69
C ASN A 461 18.32 -5.69 24.73
N GLY A 462 18.05 -4.98 23.63
CA GLY A 462 17.05 -5.41 22.62
C GLY A 462 15.59 -5.10 22.95
N SER A 463 15.28 -4.62 24.17
CA SER A 463 13.89 -4.41 24.60
C SER A 463 13.22 -3.16 24.02
N ILE A 464 14.01 -2.20 23.51
CA ILE A 464 13.52 -0.96 22.92
C ILE A 464 14.02 -0.88 21.49
N GLN A 465 13.11 -0.55 20.57
CA GLN A 465 13.46 -0.26 19.19
C GLN A 465 12.88 1.09 18.78
N VAL A 466 13.70 1.90 18.11
CA VAL A 466 13.32 3.17 17.51
C VAL A 466 13.65 3.12 16.03
N VAL A 467 12.68 3.44 15.18
CA VAL A 467 12.85 3.52 13.73
C VAL A 467 12.44 4.90 13.25
N GLN A 468 13.28 5.51 12.42
CA GLN A 468 13.02 6.75 11.70
C GLN A 468 13.25 6.48 10.22
N GLN A 469 12.17 6.47 9.44
CA GLN A 469 12.20 6.20 8.02
C GLN A 469 11.63 7.39 7.24
N LEU A 470 12.22 7.68 6.09
CA LEU A 470 11.68 8.57 5.08
C LEU A 470 11.82 7.93 3.70
N ILE A 471 10.71 7.82 2.99
CA ILE A 471 10.69 7.44 1.57
C ILE A 471 10.24 8.66 0.77
N ASP A 472 11.13 9.15 -0.10
CA ASP A 472 10.83 10.18 -1.09
C ASP A 472 10.72 9.52 -2.46
N ALA A 473 9.58 9.71 -3.13
CA ALA A 473 9.31 9.15 -4.45
C ALA A 473 8.76 10.25 -5.36
N THR A 474 9.47 10.54 -6.44
CA THR A 474 9.04 11.47 -7.48
C THR A 474 8.87 10.74 -8.79
N SER A 475 7.71 10.88 -9.43
CA SER A 475 7.47 10.40 -10.78
C SER A 475 7.00 11.55 -11.65
N GLY A 476 7.45 11.59 -12.90
CA GLY A 476 6.99 12.58 -13.86
C GLY A 476 6.81 12.02 -15.25
N VAL A 477 5.86 12.60 -15.97
CA VAL A 477 5.62 12.35 -17.39
C VAL A 477 5.52 13.69 -18.10
N SER A 478 6.14 13.79 -19.27
CA SER A 478 5.93 14.88 -20.20
C SER A 478 5.65 14.30 -21.58
N ALA A 479 4.60 14.77 -22.23
CA ALA A 479 4.19 14.31 -23.55
C ALA A 479 4.04 15.51 -24.49
N LYS A 480 4.81 15.50 -25.57
CA LYS A 480 4.84 16.55 -26.58
C LYS A 480 4.22 16.04 -27.87
N GLY A 481 3.07 16.60 -28.23
CA GLY A 481 2.34 16.27 -29.46
C GLY A 481 2.21 17.46 -30.42
N PRO A 482 1.46 17.32 -31.52
CA PRO A 482 1.23 18.41 -32.46
C PRO A 482 0.40 19.54 -31.82
N GLY A 483 1.04 20.67 -31.52
CA GLY A 483 0.37 21.89 -31.07
C GLY A 483 0.11 22.00 -29.57
N SER A 484 0.52 21.03 -28.75
CA SER A 484 0.27 21.06 -27.30
C SER A 484 1.29 20.20 -26.51
N THR A 485 1.56 20.57 -25.25
CA THR A 485 2.40 19.80 -24.32
C THR A 485 1.60 19.44 -23.08
N TYR A 486 1.70 18.19 -22.63
CA TYR A 486 1.19 17.71 -21.35
C TYR A 486 2.38 17.44 -20.44
N SER A 487 2.25 17.77 -19.17
CA SER A 487 3.19 17.40 -18.14
C SER A 487 2.45 17.09 -16.85
N GLU A 488 2.92 16.06 -16.15
CA GLU A 488 2.49 15.74 -14.81
C GLU A 488 3.71 15.36 -13.98
N GLN A 489 3.75 15.85 -12.75
CA GLN A 489 4.71 15.44 -11.74
C GLN A 489 3.95 15.12 -10.45
N VAL A 490 4.29 13.97 -9.87
CA VAL A 490 3.79 13.51 -8.59
C VAL A 490 4.98 13.34 -7.66
N ILE A 491 4.98 14.09 -6.55
CA ILE A 491 5.97 14.00 -5.49
C ILE A 491 5.29 13.40 -4.27
N ARG A 492 5.87 12.35 -3.70
CA ARG A 492 5.38 11.68 -2.50
C ARG A 492 6.45 11.63 -1.42
N HIS A 493 6.00 11.81 -0.18
CA HIS A 493 6.83 11.66 1.01
C HIS A 493 6.12 10.73 2.00
N PHE A 494 6.82 9.69 2.45
CA PHE A 494 6.30 8.70 3.40
C PHE A 494 7.19 8.61 4.65
N PRO A 495 7.02 9.55 5.59
CA PRO A 495 7.72 9.50 6.87
C PRO A 495 7.09 8.46 7.80
N LEU A 496 7.93 7.78 8.57
CA LEU A 496 7.54 6.90 9.66
C LEU A 496 8.50 7.09 10.84
N TYR A 497 7.92 7.29 12.01
CA TYR A 497 8.56 7.15 13.31
C TYR A 497 7.87 6.01 14.05
N LEU A 498 8.66 5.09 14.57
CA LEU A 498 8.20 4.00 15.41
C LEU A 498 9.07 3.94 16.65
N TYR A 499 8.42 3.83 17.80
CA TYR A 499 9.03 3.45 19.06
C TYR A 499 8.27 2.24 19.58
N THR A 500 8.98 1.17 19.89
CA THR A 500 8.43 0.00 20.59
C THR A 500 9.26 -0.28 21.82
N ARG A 501 8.59 -0.78 22.86
CA ARG A 501 9.24 -1.28 24.06
C ARG A 501 8.52 -2.53 24.55
N THR A 502 9.27 -3.59 24.78
CA THR A 502 8.80 -4.77 25.50
C THR A 502 9.37 -4.79 26.91
N ALA A 503 8.58 -5.25 27.87
CA ALA A 503 9.02 -5.41 29.25
C ALA A 503 8.38 -6.67 29.83
N ASP A 504 9.20 -7.66 30.15
CA ASP A 504 8.74 -8.92 30.71
C ASP A 504 8.04 -8.70 32.06
N ARG A 505 7.05 -9.55 32.31
CA ARG A 505 6.32 -9.64 33.58
C ARG A 505 6.33 -11.08 34.07
N ILE A 506 5.84 -11.26 35.29
CA ILE A 506 5.61 -12.58 35.90
C ILE A 506 4.54 -13.34 35.07
N ASP A 507 4.57 -14.67 35.09
CA ASP A 507 3.59 -15.58 34.46
C ASP A 507 3.50 -15.55 32.92
N GLU A 508 4.65 -15.54 32.23
CA GLU A 508 4.73 -15.56 30.75
C GLU A 508 3.95 -14.43 30.07
N SER A 509 3.88 -13.29 30.77
CA SER A 509 3.25 -12.08 30.25
C SER A 509 4.29 -10.99 30.03
N TYR A 510 4.02 -10.07 29.12
CA TYR A 510 4.87 -8.91 28.86
C TYR A 510 4.02 -7.67 28.61
N THR A 511 4.57 -6.50 28.92
CA THR A 511 4.05 -5.22 28.46
C THR A 511 4.65 -4.87 27.12
N SER A 512 3.81 -4.44 26.18
CA SER A 512 4.19 -3.88 24.90
C SER A 512 3.70 -2.44 24.82
N THR A 513 4.64 -1.49 24.73
CA THR A 513 4.37 -0.08 24.50
C THR A 513 4.74 0.26 23.06
N ALA A 514 3.90 1.06 22.39
CA ALA A 514 4.14 1.54 21.04
C ALA A 514 3.79 3.02 20.92
N ASN A 515 4.64 3.77 20.21
CA ASN A 515 4.33 5.11 19.72
C ASN A 515 4.66 5.16 18.23
N VAL A 516 3.68 5.51 17.41
CA VAL A 516 3.76 5.53 15.96
C VAL A 516 3.42 6.94 15.49
N SER A 517 4.20 7.48 14.57
CA SER A 517 3.83 8.68 13.82
C SER A 517 4.21 8.49 12.37
N PHE A 518 3.26 8.49 11.45
CA PHE A 518 3.52 8.28 10.04
C PHE A 518 2.57 9.09 9.16
N GLY A 519 2.90 9.25 7.90
CA GLY A 519 2.08 10.04 7.00
C GLY A 519 2.21 9.70 5.54
N PHE A 520 1.15 10.02 4.80
CA PHE A 520 1.09 9.95 3.36
C PHE A 520 0.95 11.38 2.83
N TYR A 521 2.02 11.88 2.21
CA TYR A 521 2.03 13.19 1.60
C TYR A 521 2.18 13.03 0.08
N GLU A 522 1.32 13.69 -0.68
CA GLU A 522 1.40 13.73 -2.14
C GLU A 522 1.20 15.17 -2.61
N LYS A 523 2.02 15.60 -3.57
CA LYS A 523 1.77 16.80 -4.37
C LYS A 523 1.77 16.41 -5.82
N ARG A 524 0.66 16.68 -6.51
CA ARG A 524 0.51 16.47 -7.95
C ARG A 524 0.42 17.82 -8.63
N SER A 525 1.24 18.02 -9.65
CA SER A 525 1.21 19.20 -10.50
C SER A 525 1.01 18.74 -11.93
N THR A 526 -0.03 19.24 -12.59
CA THR A 526 -0.32 18.95 -14.00
C THR A 526 -0.31 20.24 -14.78
N SER A 527 0.22 20.24 -15.99
CA SER A 527 0.10 21.35 -16.93
C SER A 527 -0.20 20.79 -18.31
N ASP A 528 -1.22 21.35 -18.96
CA ASP A 528 -1.58 21.03 -20.33
C ASP A 528 -1.91 22.30 -21.12
N GLY A 529 -2.32 22.14 -22.38
CA GLY A 529 -2.70 23.28 -23.24
C GLY A 529 -3.91 24.08 -22.73
N SER A 530 -4.62 23.62 -21.70
CA SER A 530 -5.79 24.27 -21.09
C SER A 530 -5.48 25.01 -19.78
N GLY A 531 -4.34 24.73 -19.16
CA GLY A 531 -3.87 25.39 -17.95
C GLY A 531 -3.05 24.48 -17.04
N SER A 532 -2.78 24.97 -15.82
CA SER A 532 -2.08 24.20 -14.79
C SER A 532 -3.01 23.91 -13.62
N SER A 533 -2.91 22.69 -13.07
CA SER A 533 -3.64 22.28 -11.88
C SER A 533 -2.66 21.72 -10.85
N VAL A 534 -2.95 21.98 -9.58
CA VAL A 534 -2.15 21.46 -8.47
C VAL A 534 -3.10 20.87 -7.45
N SER A 535 -2.75 19.69 -6.94
CA SER A 535 -3.36 19.15 -5.73
C SER A 535 -2.28 18.73 -4.73
N SER A 536 -2.63 18.82 -3.46
CA SER A 536 -1.82 18.37 -2.34
C SER A 536 -2.67 17.55 -1.38
N LEU A 537 -2.09 16.47 -0.87
CA LEU A 537 -2.61 15.64 0.20
C LEU A 537 -1.57 15.61 1.32
N ALA A 538 -2.00 15.91 2.53
CA ALA A 538 -1.25 15.70 3.75
C ALA A 538 -2.11 14.88 4.71
N ASN A 539 -1.80 13.60 4.86
CA ASN A 539 -2.48 12.70 5.78
C ASN A 539 -1.47 12.23 6.83
N SER A 540 -1.65 12.65 8.09
CA SER A 540 -0.75 12.32 9.19
C SER A 540 -1.50 11.61 10.29
N GLN A 541 -0.92 10.55 10.83
CA GLN A 541 -1.51 9.76 11.91
C GLN A 541 -0.47 9.55 13.01
N LYS A 542 -0.92 9.73 14.25
CA LYS A 542 -0.14 9.47 15.46
C LYS A 542 -0.92 8.51 16.34
N GLY A 543 -0.26 7.48 16.84
CA GLY A 543 -0.84 6.51 17.75
C GLY A 543 0.07 6.24 18.93
N GLU A 544 -0.50 6.07 20.11
CA GLU A 544 0.21 5.63 21.31
C GLU A 544 -0.61 4.54 21.99
N GLY A 545 0.06 3.50 22.46
CA GLY A 545 -0.62 2.38 23.06
C GLY A 545 0.25 1.58 23.99
N GLU A 546 -0.38 1.02 25.00
CA GLU A 546 0.22 0.09 25.94
C GLU A 546 -0.71 -1.12 26.07
N MET A 547 -0.16 -2.32 25.95
CA MET A 547 -0.88 -3.55 26.16
C MET A 547 -0.09 -4.52 27.04
N VAL A 548 -0.83 -5.34 27.79
CA VAL A 548 -0.30 -6.52 28.46
C VAL A 548 -0.73 -7.74 27.66
N VAL A 549 0.26 -8.50 27.22
CA VAL A 549 0.08 -9.69 26.39
C VAL A 549 0.47 -10.91 27.22
N LYS A 550 -0.30 -11.99 27.10
CA LYS A 550 0.05 -13.31 27.64
C LYS A 550 0.06 -14.30 26.48
N GLY A 551 1.22 -14.90 26.20
CA GLY A 551 1.42 -15.61 24.94
C GLY A 551 1.20 -14.68 23.75
N ASN A 552 0.16 -14.96 22.94
CA ASN A 552 -0.26 -14.12 21.80
C ASN A 552 -1.59 -13.38 22.03
N LEU A 553 -2.09 -13.35 23.28
CA LEU A 553 -3.39 -12.76 23.61
C LEU A 553 -3.23 -11.45 24.36
N VAL A 554 -3.82 -10.39 23.81
CA VAL A 554 -3.99 -9.11 24.52
C VAL A 554 -4.99 -9.29 25.66
N VAL A 555 -4.51 -9.18 26.90
CA VAL A 555 -5.34 -9.36 28.11
C VAL A 555 -5.95 -8.04 28.56
N ARG A 556 -5.17 -6.96 28.49
CA ARG A 556 -5.61 -5.60 28.77
C ARG A 556 -4.72 -4.62 28.02
N GLY A 557 -5.23 -3.43 27.75
CA GLY A 557 -4.44 -2.37 27.15
C GLY A 557 -5.30 -1.18 26.79
N VAL A 558 -4.62 -0.11 26.40
CA VAL A 558 -5.22 1.13 25.93
C VAL A 558 -4.45 1.54 24.68
N GLY A 559 -5.18 2.01 23.67
CA GLY A 559 -4.63 2.65 22.49
C GLY A 559 -5.35 3.97 22.23
N SER A 560 -4.61 4.94 21.73
CA SER A 560 -5.16 6.19 21.24
C SER A 560 -4.58 6.49 19.86
N THR A 561 -5.38 7.12 19.02
CA THR A 561 -5.00 7.51 17.66
C THR A 561 -5.59 8.85 17.32
N LYS A 562 -4.74 9.74 16.80
CA LYS A 562 -5.12 11.02 16.22
C LYS A 562 -4.70 11.06 14.75
N GLN A 563 -5.60 11.52 13.90
CA GLN A 563 -5.33 11.65 12.48
C GLN A 563 -5.79 13.01 11.95
N VAL A 564 -4.93 13.64 11.15
CA VAL A 564 -5.23 14.89 10.44
C VAL A 564 -5.08 14.63 8.95
N TYR A 565 -6.19 14.75 8.22
CA TYR A 565 -6.28 14.63 6.77
C TYR A 565 -6.54 16.01 6.16
N ARG A 566 -5.68 16.46 5.26
CA ARG A 566 -5.81 17.72 4.52
C ARG A 566 -5.64 17.46 3.03
N TYR A 567 -6.60 17.90 2.25
CA TYR A 567 -6.53 17.89 0.80
C TYR A 567 -6.84 19.27 0.27
N GLU A 568 -6.04 19.74 -0.68
CA GLU A 568 -6.25 21.00 -1.38
C GLU A 568 -6.05 20.78 -2.87
N SER A 569 -6.91 21.38 -3.69
CA SER A 569 -6.82 21.28 -5.14
C SER A 569 -7.33 22.56 -5.78
N THR A 570 -6.64 23.01 -6.82
CA THR A 570 -7.09 24.16 -7.62
C THR A 570 -8.42 23.91 -8.34
N SER A 571 -8.78 22.66 -8.60
CA SER A 571 -10.00 22.28 -9.34
C SER A 571 -11.09 21.67 -8.46
N GLU A 572 -10.73 20.95 -7.40
CA GLU A 572 -11.69 20.21 -6.56
C GLU A 572 -11.96 20.88 -5.19
N GLY A 573 -11.26 21.96 -4.88
CA GLY A 573 -11.35 22.69 -3.62
C GLY A 573 -10.57 21.99 -2.50
N CYS A 574 -10.94 22.29 -1.26
CA CYS A 574 -10.24 21.81 -0.07
C CYS A 574 -11.11 20.91 0.82
N TYR A 575 -10.48 20.04 1.60
CA TYR A 575 -11.10 19.22 2.63
C TYR A 575 -10.15 19.00 3.80
N LEU A 576 -10.65 19.22 5.01
CA LEU A 576 -9.95 18.93 6.27
C LEU A 576 -10.81 17.94 7.08
N ARG A 577 -10.16 16.94 7.69
CA ARG A 577 -10.73 16.14 8.78
C ARG A 577 -9.67 15.94 9.86
N ASN A 578 -10.01 16.28 11.10
CA ASN A 578 -9.18 16.13 12.29
C ASN A 578 -9.98 15.29 13.27
N VAL A 579 -9.50 14.08 13.53
CA VAL A 579 -10.22 13.10 14.34
C VAL A 579 -9.28 12.46 15.35
N SER A 580 -9.78 12.21 16.55
CA SER A 580 -9.05 11.53 17.61
C SER A 580 -9.92 10.50 18.29
N SER A 581 -9.29 9.41 18.70
CA SER A 581 -9.91 8.36 19.48
C SER A 581 -9.00 7.90 20.61
N SER A 582 -9.61 7.47 21.71
CA SER A 582 -8.91 6.80 22.79
C SER A 582 -9.80 5.69 23.34
N ASN A 583 -9.22 4.50 23.50
CA ASN A 583 -9.89 3.32 24.02
C ASN A 583 -11.27 3.11 23.37
N TYR A 584 -11.30 2.99 22.03
CA TYR A 584 -12.50 2.77 21.21
C TYR A 584 -13.48 3.95 21.11
N THR A 585 -13.31 5.02 21.89
CA THR A 585 -14.21 6.19 21.87
C THR A 585 -13.63 7.28 21.00
N ILE A 586 -14.45 7.83 20.09
CA ILE A 586 -14.12 9.05 19.36
C ILE A 586 -14.18 10.22 20.35
N LEU A 587 -13.06 10.90 20.54
CA LEU A 587 -12.96 12.06 21.43
C LEU A 587 -13.46 13.33 20.73
N PHE A 588 -13.11 13.49 19.46
CA PHE A 588 -13.62 14.52 18.56
C PHE A 588 -13.47 14.05 17.11
N ASP A 589 -14.33 14.57 16.22
CA ASP A 589 -14.27 14.35 14.77
C ASP A 589 -14.75 15.62 14.06
N GLU A 590 -13.81 16.48 13.71
CA GLU A 590 -14.06 17.77 13.06
C GLU A 590 -13.72 17.65 11.58
N TRP A 591 -14.67 18.00 10.70
CA TRP A 591 -14.42 17.97 9.27
C TRP A 591 -15.15 19.10 8.54
N GLY A 592 -14.62 19.50 7.39
CA GLY A 592 -15.24 20.55 6.58
C GLY A 592 -14.45 20.91 5.33
N LYS A 593 -15.07 21.75 4.50
CA LYS A 593 -14.42 22.43 3.36
C LYS A 593 -13.85 23.76 3.83
N ILE A 594 -12.81 23.72 4.66
CA ILE A 594 -12.21 24.92 5.25
C ILE A 594 -11.08 25.40 4.34
N CYS A 595 -11.36 26.40 3.49
CA CYS A 595 -10.36 27.06 2.65
C CYS A 595 -10.19 28.49 3.18
N GLY A 596 -9.03 28.82 3.76
CA GLY A 596 -8.77 30.17 4.28
C GLY A 596 -7.82 30.95 3.38
N GLU A 597 -8.30 32.03 2.76
CA GLU A 597 -7.43 33.14 2.32
C GLU A 597 -6.75 33.71 3.56
N GLY A 598 -5.42 33.67 3.61
CA GLY A 598 -4.63 34.09 4.78
C GLY A 598 -4.14 32.97 5.70
N SER A 599 -4.46 31.70 5.43
CA SER A 599 -3.79 30.57 6.10
C SER A 599 -2.54 30.14 5.33
N GLY A 600 -1.56 31.04 5.25
CA GLY A 600 -0.16 30.66 5.08
C GLY A 600 0.34 29.89 6.30
N PHE A 601 -0.30 28.76 6.63
CA PHE A 601 0.25 27.80 7.56
C PHE A 601 1.10 26.83 6.75
N ALA A 602 2.37 27.21 6.58
CA ALA A 602 3.59 26.45 6.82
C ALA A 602 3.45 25.00 7.36
N LEU A 603 2.59 24.15 6.78
CA LEU A 603 2.54 22.70 7.07
C LEU A 603 3.66 21.96 6.34
N GLY A 604 4.19 22.58 5.28
CA GLY A 604 5.49 22.25 4.73
C GLY A 604 6.61 22.59 5.72
N GLU A 605 6.63 23.76 6.35
CA GLU A 605 7.76 24.16 7.20
C GLU A 605 7.72 23.57 8.61
N SER A 606 6.58 23.38 9.27
CA SER A 606 6.55 22.74 10.60
C SER A 606 6.93 21.26 10.54
N PHE A 607 6.48 20.54 9.51
CA PHE A 607 6.87 19.16 9.28
C PHE A 607 8.23 19.04 8.57
N ARG A 608 8.60 19.92 7.62
CA ARG A 608 9.99 19.98 7.11
C ARG A 608 10.96 20.42 8.18
N LYS A 609 10.57 21.23 9.17
CA LYS A 609 11.40 21.56 10.33
C LYS A 609 11.45 20.40 11.30
N TRP A 610 10.35 19.66 11.52
CA TRP A 610 10.39 18.40 12.28
C TRP A 610 11.23 17.31 11.58
N VAL A 611 11.07 17.13 10.26
CA VAL A 611 11.86 16.25 9.40
C VAL A 611 13.28 16.76 9.24
N SER A 612 13.55 18.07 9.18
CA SER A 612 14.90 18.63 9.12
C SER A 612 15.60 18.58 10.48
N ASP A 613 14.87 18.70 11.58
CA ASP A 613 15.36 18.50 12.94
C ASP A 613 15.55 16.99 13.22
N LEU A 614 14.79 16.10 12.57
CA LEU A 614 15.01 14.64 12.58
C LEU A 614 16.18 14.22 11.69
N VAL A 615 16.22 14.68 10.44
CA VAL A 615 17.29 14.39 9.45
C VAL A 615 18.61 15.01 9.88
N GLY A 616 18.58 16.18 10.53
CA GLY A 616 19.76 16.80 11.15
C GLY A 616 20.30 16.04 12.38
N ARG A 617 19.53 15.07 12.92
CA ARG A 617 19.97 14.14 13.99
C ARG A 617 20.41 12.79 13.47
N ILE A 618 20.24 12.49 12.18
CA ILE A 618 20.80 11.27 11.55
C ILE A 618 22.30 11.54 11.34
N PRO A 619 23.20 10.79 12.00
CA PRO A 619 24.63 10.91 11.72
C PRO A 619 24.87 10.65 10.24
N LEU A 620 25.69 11.47 9.57
CA LEU A 620 26.17 11.10 8.24
C LEU A 620 26.80 9.71 8.32
N VAL A 621 26.52 8.84 7.35
CA VAL A 621 27.09 7.48 7.27
C VAL A 621 28.63 7.51 7.38
N SER A 622 29.26 8.60 6.92
CA SER A 622 30.70 8.85 7.08
C SER A 622 31.17 8.99 8.54
N HIS A 623 30.32 9.49 9.45
CA HIS A 623 30.65 9.61 10.87
C HIS A 623 30.63 8.25 11.58
N LEU A 624 29.80 7.29 11.16
CA LEU A 624 29.78 5.93 11.68
C LEU A 624 31.02 5.11 11.25
N HIS A 625 31.63 5.43 10.10
CA HIS A 625 32.92 4.86 9.73
C HIS A 625 34.11 5.49 10.45
N SER A 626 34.00 6.75 10.88
CA SER A 626 35.11 7.48 11.53
C SER A 626 35.38 7.07 12.98
N SER A 627 34.40 6.48 13.68
CA SER A 627 34.59 5.94 15.02
C SER A 627 35.42 4.65 15.06
N LYS A 628 35.68 4.03 13.90
CA LYS A 628 36.49 2.81 13.76
C LYS A 628 38.00 3.03 13.96
N ASN A 629 38.47 4.29 13.96
CA ASN A 629 39.90 4.64 14.07
C ASN A 629 40.27 5.35 15.38
N ARG A 630 39.43 5.23 16.43
CA ARG A 630 39.75 5.70 17.78
C ARG A 630 39.38 4.64 18.82
N GLU A 631 40.08 3.52 18.77
CA GLU A 631 40.41 2.70 19.94
C GLU A 631 41.87 2.27 19.84
#